data_AF-A0A4Q7KDF2-F1
#
_entry.id   AF-A0A4Q7KDF2-F1
#
_cell.length_a   1.000
_cell.length_b   1.000
_cell.length_c   1.000
_cell.angle_alpha   90.00
_cell.angle_beta   90.00
_cell.angle_gamma   90.00
#
_symmetry.space_group_name_H-M   'P 1'
#
loop_
_entity.id
_entity.type
_entity.pdbx_description
1 polymer ?
#
loop_
_entity_poly.entity_id
_entity_poly.type
_entity_poly.pdbx_seq_one_letter_code
_entity_poly.pdbx_strand_id
1 'polypeptide(L)'
;MTLLPRISLRGLWIVTLAVLLFAAVAVVAAPSALALPPGTPSKATAQSELNSLSVRSEESMTGYSRDKFPHWITISGSCDTRETVLKRDADSVTVGSDCYPTSGRWYSYYDGAVWTQASDLDIDHIVALAEAWRSGASHWTTAKRQSFANDLNGPQLIAVTDNVNQSKGDQDPSTWQPPRSGARCAYAKWWIHTKYRWGLHLQSSEKSALQSMLNTCSF
;
A
#
# COMPACT_ATOMS: atom_id res chain seq x y z
N MET A 1 55.40 42.77 -73.01
CA MET A 1 55.28 42.02 -71.74
C MET A 1 53.80 41.98 -71.38
N THR A 2 53.01 41.00 -71.86
CA THR A 2 52.62 39.74 -71.14
C THR A 2 51.93 40.03 -69.80
N LEU A 3 50.69 39.66 -69.46
CA LEU A 3 49.78 38.57 -69.87
C LEU A 3 48.31 38.95 -69.48
N LEU A 4 47.34 38.33 -70.17
CA LEU A 4 45.89 38.33 -69.89
C LEU A 4 45.50 37.44 -68.66
N PRO A 5 44.22 37.44 -68.19
CA PRO A 5 43.80 37.31 -66.79
C PRO A 5 43.53 35.87 -66.32
N ARG A 6 43.27 35.69 -65.01
CA ARG A 6 42.61 34.47 -64.49
C ARG A 6 41.58 34.79 -63.40
N ILE A 7 40.35 34.40 -63.68
CA ILE A 7 39.25 34.23 -62.72
C ILE A 7 39.56 32.99 -61.85
N SER A 8 39.28 33.06 -60.55
CA SER A 8 39.11 31.86 -59.72
C SER A 8 37.92 32.05 -58.77
N LEU A 9 36.79 31.45 -59.15
CA LEU A 9 35.62 31.18 -58.32
C LEU A 9 35.88 29.92 -57.48
N ARG A 10 36.15 30.05 -56.18
CA ARG A 10 36.05 28.99 -55.16
C ARG A 10 35.98 29.67 -53.79
N GLY A 11 34.96 29.55 -52.93
CA GLY A 11 33.64 28.96 -53.00
C GLY A 11 32.87 29.47 -51.77
N LEU A 12 31.54 29.46 -51.82
CA LEU A 12 30.69 29.34 -50.63
C LEU A 12 31.28 28.19 -49.75
N TRP A 13 31.17 28.18 -48.44
CA TRP A 13 29.98 27.67 -47.76
C TRP A 13 30.23 27.70 -46.23
N ILE A 14 29.23 28.22 -45.52
CA ILE A 14 28.74 27.77 -44.22
C ILE A 14 29.60 28.12 -42.99
N VAL A 15 29.19 29.22 -42.36
CA VAL A 15 29.28 29.39 -40.90
C VAL A 15 28.34 28.35 -40.28
N THR A 16 28.85 27.21 -39.82
CA THR A 16 28.08 26.26 -39.01
C THR A 16 27.89 26.86 -37.62
N LEU A 17 26.78 27.56 -37.43
CA LEU A 17 26.24 27.86 -36.11
C LEU A 17 25.71 26.54 -35.53
N ALA A 18 26.50 25.89 -34.67
CA ALA A 18 26.04 24.72 -33.93
C ALA A 18 25.04 25.16 -32.85
N VAL A 19 23.77 25.31 -33.23
CA VAL A 19 22.67 25.43 -32.26
C VAL A 19 22.38 24.03 -31.75
N LEU A 20 23.03 23.65 -30.65
CA LEU A 20 22.67 22.46 -29.88
C LEU A 20 21.30 22.72 -29.23
N LEU A 21 20.24 22.23 -29.88
CA LEU A 21 18.91 22.18 -29.34
C LEU A 21 18.90 21.15 -28.19
N PHE A 22 19.17 21.59 -26.96
CA PHE A 22 18.88 20.78 -25.77
C PHE A 22 17.36 20.71 -25.61
N ALA A 23 16.73 19.74 -26.26
CA ALA A 23 15.38 19.32 -25.90
C ALA A 23 15.48 18.59 -24.56
N ALA A 24 15.35 19.35 -23.47
CA ALA A 24 15.14 18.78 -22.15
C ALA A 24 13.76 18.10 -22.16
N VAL A 25 13.74 16.81 -22.47
CA VAL A 25 12.56 15.97 -22.23
C VAL A 25 12.45 15.86 -20.72
N ALA A 26 11.63 16.74 -20.13
CA ALA A 26 11.16 16.54 -18.76
C ALA A 26 10.31 15.26 -18.78
N VAL A 27 10.93 14.13 -18.43
CA VAL A 27 10.19 12.93 -18.07
C VAL A 27 9.43 13.32 -16.79
N VAL A 28 8.17 13.71 -16.96
CA VAL A 28 7.24 13.83 -15.84
C VAL A 28 7.08 12.41 -15.32
N ALA A 29 7.88 12.03 -14.32
CA ALA A 29 7.64 10.83 -13.56
C ALA A 29 6.23 11.00 -12.97
N ALA A 30 5.27 10.21 -13.48
CA ALA A 30 3.96 10.14 -12.85
C ALA A 30 4.18 9.87 -11.36
N PRO A 31 3.48 10.57 -10.46
CA PRO A 31 3.60 10.28 -9.04
C PRO A 31 3.30 8.79 -8.86
N SER A 32 4.24 8.05 -8.25
CA SER A 32 4.03 6.65 -7.91
C SER A 32 2.68 6.55 -7.22
N ALA A 33 1.80 5.64 -7.64
CA ALA A 33 0.62 5.38 -6.83
C ALA A 33 1.15 4.95 -5.47
N LEU A 34 0.85 5.71 -4.41
CA LEU A 34 1.29 5.37 -3.05
C LEU A 34 0.64 4.07 -2.54
N ALA A 35 -0.17 3.41 -3.39
CA ALA A 35 -0.86 2.15 -3.13
C ALA A 35 -1.65 2.18 -1.83
N LEU A 36 -2.28 3.31 -1.53
CA LEU A 36 -3.09 3.44 -0.32
C LEU A 36 -4.38 2.63 -0.50
N PRO A 37 -4.77 1.82 0.49
CA PRO A 37 -5.97 1.03 0.39
C PRO A 37 -7.22 1.95 0.43
N PRO A 38 -8.34 1.51 -0.17
CA PRO A 38 -9.54 2.32 -0.28
C PRO A 38 -10.15 2.61 1.10
N GLY A 39 -10.95 3.68 1.18
CA GLY A 39 -11.65 4.02 2.42
C GLY A 39 -10.74 4.55 3.54
N THR A 40 -9.63 5.20 3.19
CA THR A 40 -8.82 5.93 4.18
C THR A 40 -9.64 7.09 4.77
N PRO A 41 -9.96 7.11 6.08
CA PRO A 41 -10.75 8.19 6.66
C PRO A 41 -9.93 9.47 6.84
N SER A 42 -10.62 10.59 7.08
CA SER A 42 -9.98 11.81 7.57
C SER A 42 -9.43 11.60 8.99
N LYS A 43 -8.47 12.43 9.43
CA LYS A 43 -7.98 12.42 10.82
C LYS A 43 -9.13 12.62 11.83
N ALA A 44 -10.05 13.55 11.54
CA ALA A 44 -11.18 13.85 12.42
C ALA A 44 -12.14 12.65 12.54
N THR A 45 -12.43 11.98 11.42
CA THR A 45 -13.23 10.75 11.39
C THR A 45 -12.56 9.65 12.21
N ALA A 46 -11.28 9.36 11.95
CA ALA A 46 -10.53 8.36 12.71
C ALA A 46 -10.45 8.69 14.21
N GLN A 47 -10.30 9.97 14.58
CA GLN A 47 -10.33 10.38 15.99
C GLN A 47 -11.69 10.09 16.64
N SER A 48 -12.78 10.40 15.95
CA SER A 48 -14.14 10.11 16.43
C SER A 48 -14.37 8.60 16.58
N GLU A 49 -13.94 7.81 15.60
CA GLU A 49 -14.01 6.35 15.63
C GLU A 49 -13.20 5.80 16.82
N LEU A 50 -11.95 6.22 17.00
CA LEU A 50 -11.09 5.82 18.13
C LEU A 50 -11.73 6.13 19.49
N ASN A 51 -12.40 7.28 19.60
CA ASN A 51 -13.12 7.67 20.81
C ASN A 51 -14.30 6.74 21.10
N SER A 52 -14.98 6.23 20.06
CA SER A 52 -16.14 5.35 20.17
C SER A 52 -15.80 3.86 20.38
N LEU A 53 -14.58 3.43 20.03
CA LEU A 53 -14.17 2.03 20.17
C LEU A 53 -14.18 1.59 21.63
N SER A 54 -14.73 0.39 21.87
CA SER A 54 -14.75 -0.23 23.19
C SER A 54 -13.34 -0.56 23.66
N VAL A 55 -13.00 -0.15 24.89
CA VAL A 55 -11.69 -0.41 25.50
C VAL A 55 -11.79 -1.56 26.48
N ARG A 56 -11.16 -2.70 26.18
CA ARG A 56 -11.17 -3.93 26.99
C ARG A 56 -9.87 -4.73 26.78
N SER A 57 -9.56 -5.67 27.66
CA SER A 57 -8.43 -6.59 27.45
C SER A 57 -8.69 -7.51 26.26
N GLU A 58 -7.63 -7.91 25.55
CA GLU A 58 -7.68 -8.95 24.54
C GLU A 58 -8.36 -10.24 25.05
N GLU A 59 -9.14 -10.87 24.19
CA GLU A 59 -9.75 -12.19 24.43
C GLU A 59 -8.74 -13.34 24.26
N SER A 60 -9.12 -14.53 24.73
CA SER A 60 -8.29 -15.73 24.61
C SER A 60 -8.10 -16.16 23.16
N MET A 61 -6.89 -16.63 22.84
CA MET A 61 -6.55 -17.30 21.58
C MET A 61 -7.06 -18.75 21.50
N THR A 62 -7.73 -19.26 22.53
CA THR A 62 -8.30 -20.62 22.51
C THR A 62 -9.19 -20.82 21.29
N GLY A 63 -8.91 -21.86 20.52
CA GLY A 63 -9.70 -22.21 19.34
C GLY A 63 -9.40 -21.37 18.10
N TYR A 64 -8.47 -20.41 18.17
CA TYR A 64 -7.99 -19.72 16.99
C TYR A 64 -7.36 -20.72 16.00
N SER A 65 -7.73 -20.58 14.74
CA SER A 65 -7.02 -21.13 13.59
C SER A 65 -7.23 -20.17 12.43
N ARG A 66 -6.18 -19.96 11.63
CA ARG A 66 -6.26 -19.09 10.44
C ARG A 66 -7.32 -19.60 9.45
N ASP A 67 -7.53 -20.92 9.39
CA ASP A 67 -8.52 -21.56 8.51
C ASP A 67 -9.98 -21.18 8.85
N LYS A 68 -10.22 -20.63 10.06
CA LYS A 68 -11.54 -20.10 10.44
C LYS A 68 -11.88 -18.79 9.76
N PHE A 69 -10.92 -18.19 9.06
CA PHE A 69 -11.09 -17.02 8.19
C PHE A 69 -10.82 -17.47 6.76
N PRO A 70 -11.78 -18.08 6.04
CA PRO A 70 -11.58 -18.38 4.63
C PRO A 70 -11.13 -17.12 3.87
N HIS A 71 -9.94 -17.16 3.28
CA HIS A 71 -9.34 -16.02 2.61
C HIS A 71 -8.64 -16.43 1.34
N TRP A 72 -8.52 -15.41 0.48
CA TRP A 72 -8.23 -15.50 -0.94
C TRP A 72 -9.37 -16.20 -1.69
N ILE A 73 -10.60 -15.70 -1.47
CA ILE A 73 -11.75 -16.11 -2.29
C ILE A 73 -11.66 -15.48 -3.68
N THR A 74 -12.20 -16.18 -4.68
CA THR A 74 -12.38 -15.65 -6.03
C THR A 74 -13.25 -14.39 -6.00
N ILE A 75 -12.73 -13.29 -6.54
CA ILE A 75 -13.46 -12.02 -6.69
C ILE A 75 -14.05 -11.90 -8.08
N SER A 76 -13.25 -12.17 -9.11
CA SER A 76 -13.70 -12.11 -10.51
C SER A 76 -12.76 -12.91 -11.41
N GLY A 77 -13.31 -13.75 -12.28
CA GLY A 77 -12.52 -14.59 -13.18
C GLY A 77 -11.56 -15.50 -12.40
N SER A 78 -10.28 -15.48 -12.76
CA SER A 78 -9.20 -16.18 -12.05
C SER A 78 -8.60 -15.39 -10.88
N CYS A 79 -8.99 -14.12 -10.69
CA CYS A 79 -8.44 -13.29 -9.62
C CYS A 79 -9.11 -13.62 -8.29
N ASP A 80 -8.32 -14.14 -7.35
CA ASP A 80 -8.70 -14.15 -5.95
C ASP A 80 -8.48 -12.77 -5.30
N THR A 81 -8.78 -12.67 -4.01
CA THR A 81 -8.61 -11.42 -3.28
C THR A 81 -7.15 -10.98 -3.17
N ARG A 82 -6.19 -11.91 -3.07
CA ARG A 82 -4.75 -11.59 -3.01
C ARG A 82 -4.31 -10.95 -4.32
N GLU A 83 -4.61 -11.59 -5.44
CA GLU A 83 -4.23 -11.11 -6.76
C GLU A 83 -4.97 -9.81 -7.13
N THR A 84 -6.21 -9.66 -6.63
CA THR A 84 -6.95 -8.40 -6.76
C THR A 84 -6.23 -7.24 -6.06
N VAL A 85 -5.68 -7.47 -4.86
CA VAL A 85 -4.92 -6.42 -4.13
C VAL A 85 -3.58 -6.16 -4.80
N LEU A 86 -2.83 -7.19 -5.20
CA LEU A 86 -1.58 -7.00 -5.91
C LEU A 86 -1.76 -6.20 -7.20
N LYS A 87 -2.82 -6.47 -7.96
CA LYS A 87 -3.16 -5.69 -9.16
C LYS A 87 -3.58 -4.26 -8.83
N ARG A 88 -4.35 -4.06 -7.76
CA ARG A 88 -4.82 -2.72 -7.31
C ARG A 88 -3.67 -1.81 -6.88
N ASP A 89 -2.68 -2.38 -6.19
CA ASP A 89 -1.61 -1.64 -5.52
C ASP A 89 -0.34 -1.48 -6.39
N ALA A 90 -0.40 -1.91 -7.65
CA ALA A 90 0.70 -1.84 -8.58
C ALA A 90 0.57 -0.69 -9.58
N ASP A 91 1.69 -0.06 -9.91
CA ASP A 91 1.85 0.73 -11.13
C ASP A 91 2.25 -0.18 -12.30
N SER A 92 1.67 0.08 -13.48
CA SER A 92 2.04 -0.59 -14.76
C SER A 92 2.01 -2.13 -14.71
N VAL A 93 1.00 -2.71 -14.05
CA VAL A 93 0.90 -4.16 -13.84
C VAL A 93 0.42 -4.91 -15.09
N THR A 94 1.06 -6.04 -15.37
CA THR A 94 0.55 -7.08 -16.29
C THR A 94 0.34 -8.35 -15.50
N VAL A 95 -0.76 -9.05 -15.78
CA VAL A 95 -1.13 -10.31 -15.10
C VAL A 95 -1.22 -11.46 -16.09
N GLY A 96 -0.89 -12.66 -15.63
CA GLY A 96 -1.07 -13.91 -16.36
C GLY A 96 -2.53 -14.36 -16.44
N SER A 97 -2.77 -15.52 -17.08
CA SER A 97 -4.11 -16.12 -17.19
C SER A 97 -4.71 -16.54 -15.84
N ASP A 98 -3.85 -16.83 -14.87
CA ASP A 98 -4.17 -17.13 -13.47
C ASP A 98 -4.33 -15.87 -12.61
N CYS A 99 -4.27 -14.68 -13.21
CA CYS A 99 -4.29 -13.37 -12.56
C CYS A 99 -3.03 -13.03 -11.73
N TYR A 100 -2.02 -13.92 -11.68
CA TYR A 100 -0.78 -13.63 -11.00
C TYR A 100 0.00 -12.52 -11.74
N PRO A 101 0.51 -11.48 -11.05
CA PRO A 101 1.30 -10.43 -11.68
C PRO A 101 2.61 -10.97 -12.27
N THR A 102 2.77 -10.81 -13.58
CA THR A 102 4.00 -11.17 -14.31
C THR A 102 4.96 -9.98 -14.44
N SER A 103 4.46 -8.76 -14.26
CA SER A 103 5.26 -7.54 -14.18
C SER A 103 4.49 -6.47 -13.42
N GLY A 104 5.19 -5.54 -12.79
CA GLY A 104 4.59 -4.36 -12.17
C GLY A 104 5.63 -3.61 -11.33
N ARG A 105 5.19 -2.54 -10.69
CA ARG A 105 5.98 -1.80 -9.71
C ARG A 105 5.09 -1.51 -8.50
N TRP A 106 5.53 -1.93 -7.32
CA TRP A 106 4.82 -1.73 -6.07
C TRP A 106 5.61 -0.82 -5.15
N TYR A 107 4.92 0.10 -4.49
CA TYR A 107 5.47 0.89 -3.40
C TYR A 107 4.95 0.35 -2.07
N SER A 108 5.84 -0.22 -1.25
CA SER A 108 5.47 -0.67 0.09
C SER A 108 5.32 0.53 1.02
N TYR A 109 4.09 0.82 1.42
CA TYR A 109 3.81 2.01 2.23
C TYR A 109 4.37 1.90 3.66
N TYR A 110 4.78 0.74 4.16
CA TYR A 110 5.29 0.61 5.53
C TYR A 110 6.76 1.02 5.69
N ASP A 111 7.58 0.78 4.69
CA ASP A 111 9.03 1.02 4.71
C ASP A 111 9.48 2.01 3.63
N GLY A 112 8.65 2.25 2.60
CA GLY A 112 8.97 3.10 1.46
C GLY A 112 9.82 2.42 0.40
N ALA A 113 9.97 1.10 0.48
CA ALA A 113 10.66 0.31 -0.54
C ALA A 113 9.82 0.23 -1.82
N VAL A 114 10.51 0.03 -2.96
CA VAL A 114 9.88 -0.22 -4.25
C VAL A 114 10.33 -1.58 -4.77
N TRP A 115 9.36 -2.36 -5.22
CA TRP A 115 9.57 -3.73 -5.69
C TRP A 115 9.01 -3.90 -7.10
N THR A 116 9.61 -4.79 -7.87
CA THR A 116 9.13 -5.15 -9.22
C THR A 116 8.80 -6.63 -9.36
N GLN A 117 9.12 -7.44 -8.35
CA GLN A 117 8.71 -8.84 -8.27
C GLN A 117 7.57 -8.96 -7.28
N ALA A 118 6.46 -9.56 -7.70
CA ALA A 118 5.31 -9.78 -6.82
C ALA A 118 5.61 -10.76 -5.67
N SER A 119 6.69 -11.54 -5.77
CA SER A 119 7.15 -12.45 -4.71
C SER A 119 7.82 -11.74 -3.53
N ASP A 120 8.27 -10.49 -3.70
CA ASP A 120 8.85 -9.69 -2.61
C ASP A 120 7.75 -9.00 -1.78
N LEU A 121 6.48 -9.24 -2.14
CA LEU A 121 5.30 -8.60 -1.57
C LEU A 121 4.37 -9.61 -0.91
N ASP A 122 3.90 -9.24 0.27
CA ASP A 122 2.75 -9.84 0.93
C ASP A 122 1.53 -8.94 0.84
N ILE A 123 0.33 -9.54 0.95
CA ILE A 123 -0.89 -8.80 1.26
C ILE A 123 -1.10 -8.83 2.77
N ASP A 124 -0.86 -7.70 3.42
CA ASP A 124 -1.12 -7.52 4.84
C ASP A 124 -2.61 -7.34 5.08
N HIS A 125 -3.10 -8.02 6.12
CA HIS A 125 -4.34 -7.67 6.80
C HIS A 125 -4.01 -6.57 7.81
N ILE A 126 -4.36 -5.31 7.53
CA ILE A 126 -4.07 -4.16 8.41
C ILE A 126 -4.33 -4.55 9.86
N VAL A 127 -5.55 -5.00 10.14
CA VAL A 127 -5.88 -5.70 11.38
C VAL A 127 -5.70 -7.19 11.15
N ALA A 128 -4.64 -7.78 11.70
CA ALA A 128 -4.29 -9.18 11.46
C ALA A 128 -5.41 -10.13 11.91
N LEU A 129 -5.56 -11.28 11.25
CA LEU A 129 -6.67 -12.22 11.54
C LEU A 129 -6.65 -12.75 12.99
N ALA A 130 -5.46 -13.02 13.54
CA ALA A 130 -5.27 -13.41 14.94
C ALA A 130 -5.55 -12.25 15.91
N GLU A 131 -5.18 -11.02 15.55
CA GLU A 131 -5.51 -9.85 16.34
C GLU A 131 -7.04 -9.64 16.36
N ALA A 132 -7.70 -9.72 15.20
CA ALA A 132 -9.15 -9.62 15.11
C ALA A 132 -9.85 -10.68 15.97
N TRP A 133 -9.29 -11.90 16.06
CA TRP A 133 -9.78 -12.95 16.95
C TRP A 133 -9.79 -12.49 18.42
N ARG A 134 -8.66 -11.97 18.91
CA ARG A 134 -8.53 -11.41 20.28
C ARG A 134 -9.41 -10.18 20.50
N SER A 135 -9.75 -9.48 19.42
CA SER A 135 -10.58 -8.28 19.45
C SER A 135 -12.08 -8.53 19.20
N GLY A 136 -12.52 -9.80 19.24
CA GLY A 136 -13.94 -10.19 19.24
C GLY A 136 -14.43 -10.97 18.01
N ALA A 137 -13.57 -11.24 17.03
CA ALA A 137 -13.91 -12.08 15.88
C ALA A 137 -14.04 -13.58 16.23
N SER A 138 -13.62 -13.97 17.43
CA SER A 138 -13.88 -15.29 18.03
C SER A 138 -15.38 -15.64 18.01
N HIS A 139 -16.23 -14.64 18.27
CA HIS A 139 -17.70 -14.73 18.34
C HIS A 139 -18.39 -14.66 16.99
N TRP A 140 -17.67 -14.36 15.92
CA TRP A 140 -18.27 -14.21 14.59
C TRP A 140 -18.58 -15.57 13.96
N THR A 141 -19.60 -15.56 13.09
CA THR A 141 -19.80 -16.65 12.14
C THR A 141 -18.61 -16.73 11.18
N THR A 142 -18.36 -17.92 10.62
CA THR A 142 -17.31 -18.10 9.60
C THR A 142 -17.54 -17.20 8.39
N ALA A 143 -18.79 -16.98 7.98
CA ALA A 143 -19.11 -16.07 6.88
C ALA A 143 -18.65 -14.63 7.17
N LYS A 144 -18.87 -14.11 8.39
CA LYS A 144 -18.40 -12.77 8.75
C LYS A 144 -16.87 -12.69 8.81
N ARG A 145 -16.20 -13.74 9.32
CA ARG A 145 -14.72 -13.85 9.27
C ARG A 145 -14.18 -13.88 7.84
N GLN A 146 -14.84 -14.61 6.93
CA GLN A 146 -14.50 -14.60 5.50
C GLN A 146 -14.68 -13.20 4.90
N SER A 147 -15.80 -12.52 5.17
CA SER A 147 -16.00 -11.16 4.68
C SER A 147 -14.93 -10.19 5.19
N PHE A 148 -14.52 -10.29 6.46
CA PHE A 148 -13.44 -9.49 7.03
C PHE A 148 -12.10 -9.76 6.34
N ALA A 149 -11.75 -11.03 6.18
CA ALA A 149 -10.46 -11.42 5.60
C ALA A 149 -10.33 -11.08 4.11
N ASN A 150 -11.44 -10.74 3.44
CA ASN A 150 -11.46 -10.38 2.02
C ASN A 150 -12.08 -8.99 1.77
N ASP A 151 -12.06 -8.08 2.76
CA ASP A 151 -12.64 -6.73 2.63
C ASP A 151 -11.83 -5.84 1.69
N LEU A 152 -12.31 -5.70 0.45
CA LEU A 152 -11.77 -4.81 -0.57
C LEU A 152 -12.41 -3.42 -0.57
N ASN A 153 -13.45 -3.19 0.23
CA ASN A 153 -14.20 -1.92 0.28
C ASN A 153 -13.75 -1.04 1.45
N GLY A 154 -12.73 -1.45 2.19
CA GLY A 154 -12.12 -0.72 3.30
C GLY A 154 -10.61 -0.86 3.28
N PRO A 155 -9.93 -0.28 4.28
CA PRO A 155 -8.49 -0.24 4.26
C PRO A 155 -7.85 -1.55 4.73
N GLN A 156 -8.60 -2.66 4.85
CA GLN A 156 -8.17 -3.88 5.52
C GLN A 156 -7.03 -4.63 4.82
N LEU A 157 -6.85 -4.46 3.50
CA LEU A 157 -5.84 -5.19 2.74
C LEU A 157 -4.91 -4.22 2.01
N ILE A 158 -3.60 -4.44 2.09
CA ILE A 158 -2.57 -3.64 1.41
C ILE A 158 -1.38 -4.53 0.98
N ALA A 159 -0.80 -4.26 -0.18
CA ALA A 159 0.44 -4.88 -0.61
C ALA A 159 1.66 -4.19 0.03
N VAL A 160 2.51 -4.96 0.73
CA VAL A 160 3.68 -4.46 1.48
C VAL A 160 4.87 -5.41 1.34
N THR A 161 6.08 -4.93 1.66
CA THR A 161 7.28 -5.78 1.70
C THR A 161 7.07 -6.98 2.62
N ASP A 162 7.39 -8.19 2.12
CA ASP A 162 7.15 -9.47 2.80
C ASP A 162 7.76 -9.53 4.23
N ASN A 163 9.03 -9.18 4.39
CA ASN A 163 9.73 -9.27 5.67
C ASN A 163 9.23 -8.22 6.68
N VAL A 164 8.71 -7.09 6.21
CA VAL A 164 8.07 -6.06 7.05
C VAL A 164 6.72 -6.57 7.56
N ASN A 165 5.95 -7.25 6.72
CA ASN A 165 4.71 -7.91 7.11
C ASN A 165 4.95 -9.07 8.09
N GLN A 166 5.97 -9.89 7.84
CA GLN A 166 6.37 -10.96 8.75
C GLN A 166 6.84 -10.41 10.11
N SER A 167 7.54 -9.28 10.12
CA SER A 167 7.91 -8.54 11.33
C SER A 167 6.70 -8.06 12.13
N LYS A 168 5.62 -7.65 11.45
CA LYS A 168 4.35 -7.26 12.09
C LYS A 168 3.67 -8.48 12.70
N GLY A 169 3.57 -9.57 11.95
CA GLY A 169 2.87 -10.78 12.38
C GLY A 169 1.42 -10.48 12.81
N ASP A 170 1.05 -10.88 14.02
CA ASP A 170 -0.24 -10.58 14.64
C ASP A 170 -0.17 -9.51 15.74
N GLN A 171 0.90 -8.72 15.76
CA GLN A 171 1.13 -7.68 16.76
C GLN A 171 0.20 -6.48 16.54
N ASP A 172 -0.30 -5.92 17.64
CA ASP A 172 -1.08 -4.69 17.62
C ASP A 172 -0.18 -3.43 17.61
N PRO A 173 -0.74 -2.23 17.28
CA PRO A 173 -0.03 -0.94 17.26
C PRO A 173 0.83 -0.55 18.47
N SER A 174 0.58 -1.13 19.64
CA SER A 174 1.38 -0.93 20.86
C SER A 174 2.67 -1.73 20.89
N THR A 175 2.76 -2.79 20.09
CA THR A 175 3.96 -3.64 19.97
C THR A 175 4.68 -3.40 18.65
N TRP A 176 3.94 -3.21 17.55
CA TRP A 176 4.50 -2.98 16.22
C TRP A 176 3.95 -1.71 15.57
N GLN A 177 4.82 -0.97 14.89
CA GLN A 177 4.44 0.16 14.05
C GLN A 177 5.24 0.12 12.76
N PRO A 178 4.71 0.68 11.66
CA PRO A 178 5.47 0.81 10.43
C PRO A 178 6.85 1.44 10.67
N PRO A 179 7.94 0.85 10.12
CA PRO A 179 9.29 1.35 10.33
C PRO A 179 9.45 2.77 9.76
N ARG A 180 8.77 3.10 8.66
CA ARG A 180 8.72 4.47 8.16
C ARG A 180 7.77 5.31 9.02
N SER A 181 8.32 6.28 9.74
CA SER A 181 7.55 7.20 10.60
C SER A 181 6.41 7.91 9.85
N GLY A 182 6.65 8.33 8.61
CA GLY A 182 5.64 8.97 7.75
C GLY A 182 4.45 8.06 7.39
N ALA A 183 4.55 6.75 7.60
CA ALA A 183 3.45 5.81 7.36
C ALA A 183 2.50 5.68 8.56
N ARG A 184 2.95 6.03 9.77
CA ARG A 184 2.27 5.75 11.03
C ARG A 184 0.90 6.43 11.14
N CYS A 185 0.79 7.67 10.68
CA CYS A 185 -0.49 8.38 10.66
C CYS A 185 -1.54 7.63 9.82
N ALA A 186 -1.20 7.24 8.59
CA ALA A 186 -2.15 6.55 7.72
C ALA A 186 -2.49 5.15 8.27
N TYR A 187 -1.48 4.41 8.74
CA TYR A 187 -1.67 3.12 9.39
C TYR A 187 -2.63 3.19 10.58
N ALA A 188 -2.47 4.19 11.46
CA ALA A 188 -3.39 4.39 12.58
C ALA A 188 -4.83 4.62 12.11
N LYS A 189 -5.01 5.48 11.10
CA LYS A 189 -6.33 5.74 10.50
C LYS A 189 -6.96 4.46 9.93
N TRP A 190 -6.19 3.64 9.22
CA TRP A 190 -6.68 2.37 8.67
C TRP A 190 -7.06 1.37 9.74
N TRP A 191 -6.19 1.20 10.73
CA TRP A 191 -6.41 0.28 11.83
C TRP A 191 -7.68 0.64 12.62
N ILE A 192 -7.83 1.92 12.99
CA ILE A 192 -9.01 2.43 13.68
C ILE A 192 -10.27 2.21 12.86
N HIS A 193 -10.25 2.60 11.59
CA HIS A 193 -11.41 2.51 10.72
C HIS A 193 -11.85 1.06 10.49
N THR A 194 -10.89 0.15 10.31
CA THR A 194 -11.16 -1.28 10.22
C THR A 194 -11.80 -1.79 11.51
N LYS A 195 -11.21 -1.52 12.68
CA LYS A 195 -11.79 -1.98 13.95
C LYS A 195 -13.20 -1.43 14.16
N TYR A 196 -13.41 -0.15 13.84
CA TYR A 196 -14.72 0.51 13.94
C TYR A 196 -15.77 -0.15 13.03
N ARG A 197 -15.46 -0.31 11.73
CA ARG A 197 -16.38 -0.91 10.75
C ARG A 197 -16.78 -2.35 11.10
N TRP A 198 -15.85 -3.10 11.67
CA TRP A 198 -16.06 -4.51 11.95
C TRP A 198 -16.57 -4.79 13.37
N GLY A 199 -16.64 -3.76 14.22
CA GLY A 199 -17.11 -3.87 15.60
C GLY A 199 -16.12 -4.62 16.50
N LEU A 200 -14.83 -4.43 16.25
CA LEU A 200 -13.74 -4.98 17.05
C LEU A 200 -13.43 -4.03 18.23
N HIS A 201 -12.97 -4.58 19.36
CA HIS A 201 -12.51 -3.78 20.49
C HIS A 201 -10.98 -3.59 20.45
N LEU A 202 -10.45 -2.81 21.39
CA LEU A 202 -9.02 -2.61 21.57
C LEU A 202 -8.66 -2.46 23.04
N GLN A 203 -7.40 -2.66 23.38
CA GLN A 203 -6.85 -2.48 24.72
C GLN A 203 -6.32 -1.06 24.93
N SER A 204 -6.17 -0.66 26.20
CA SER A 204 -5.74 0.70 26.55
C SER A 204 -4.37 1.08 25.98
N SER A 205 -3.42 0.13 25.91
CA SER A 205 -2.10 0.34 25.29
C SER A 205 -2.21 0.61 23.80
N GLU A 206 -3.02 -0.18 23.10
CA GLU A 206 -3.30 -0.03 21.67
C GLU A 206 -3.98 1.32 21.39
N LYS A 207 -5.00 1.72 22.18
CA LYS A 207 -5.64 3.03 22.06
C LYS A 207 -4.61 4.17 22.16
N SER A 208 -3.71 4.06 23.12
CA SER A 208 -2.68 5.06 23.38
C SER A 208 -1.65 5.15 22.23
N ALA A 209 -1.26 4.00 21.67
CA ALA A 209 -0.39 3.94 20.51
C ALA A 209 -1.04 4.54 19.26
N LEU A 210 -2.31 4.18 19.00
CA LEU A 210 -3.10 4.73 17.91
C LEU A 210 -3.27 6.25 18.05
N GLN A 211 -3.58 6.74 19.25
CA GLN A 211 -3.68 8.18 19.52
C GLN A 211 -2.35 8.89 19.25
N SER A 212 -1.24 8.30 19.69
CA SER A 212 0.10 8.86 19.49
C SER A 212 0.45 8.96 18.00
N MET A 213 0.12 7.93 17.22
CA MET A 213 0.31 7.96 15.77
C MET A 213 -0.61 8.96 15.07
N LEU A 214 -1.88 9.07 15.46
CA LEU A 214 -2.80 10.10 14.94
C LEU A 214 -2.30 11.52 15.20
N ASN A 215 -1.64 11.76 16.34
CA ASN A 215 -1.08 13.07 16.67
C ASN A 215 0.03 13.49 15.70
N THR A 216 0.67 12.55 14.99
CA THR A 216 1.68 12.86 13.96
C THR A 216 1.07 13.27 12.61
N CYS A 217 -0.24 13.09 12.42
CA CYS A 217 -0.92 13.50 11.20
C CYS A 217 -0.83 15.01 10.99
N SER A 218 -0.13 15.43 9.94
CA SER A 218 0.07 16.83 9.54
C SER A 218 -1.09 17.42 8.73
N PHE A 219 -2.07 16.58 8.34
CA PHE A 219 -3.31 16.91 7.65
C PHE A 219 -4.36 15.81 7.89
#